data_AF-A0A9E3B3I1-F1
#
_entry.id   AF-A0A9E3B3I1-F1
#
_cell.length_a   1.000
_cell.length_b   1.000
_cell.length_c   1.000
_cell.angle_alpha   90.00
_cell.angle_beta   90.00
_cell.angle_gamma   90.00
#
_symmetry.space_group_name_H-M   'P 1'
#
loop_
_entity.id
_entity.type
_entity.pdbx_description
1 polymer ?
#
loop_
_entity_poly.entity_id
_entity_poly.type
_entity_poly.pdbx_seq_one_letter_code
_entity_poly.pdbx_strand_id
1 'polypeptide(L)' 'PEMKEEGPTRCIYELEPVDDAVKLTITHTSPREKSKVIEAVSGGWPKVLSSLKSLLETGRPMPAIHKPA' A
#
# COMPACT_ATOMS: atom_id res chain seq x y z
N PRO A 1 -4.04 -19.40 3.68
CA PRO A 1 -5.25 -20.05 4.26
C PRO A 1 -5.36 -19.83 5.78
N GLU A 2 -5.14 -18.59 6.23
CA GLU A 2 -5.30 -18.15 7.61
C GLU A 2 -5.73 -16.67 7.57
N MET A 3 -5.08 -15.90 6.68
CA MET A 3 -5.42 -14.52 6.33
C MET A 3 -6.83 -14.30 5.76
N LYS A 4 -7.43 -15.28 5.06
CA LYS A 4 -8.81 -15.15 4.54
C LYS A 4 -9.86 -15.20 5.65
N GLU A 5 -9.51 -15.79 6.80
CA GLU A 5 -10.40 -15.94 7.96
C GLU A 5 -10.35 -14.73 8.89
N GLU A 6 -9.40 -13.81 8.69
CA GLU A 6 -9.32 -12.55 9.43
C GLU A 6 -10.42 -11.56 9.04
N GLY A 7 -11.11 -11.79 7.92
CA GLY A 7 -12.17 -10.94 7.42
C GLY A 7 -11.66 -9.74 6.60
N PRO A 8 -12.57 -8.84 6.18
CA PRO A 8 -12.20 -7.71 5.34
C PRO A 8 -11.34 -6.70 6.13
N THR A 9 -10.36 -6.11 5.45
CA THR A 9 -9.59 -4.97 5.94
C THR A 9 -10.04 -3.69 5.26
N ARG A 10 -9.79 -2.54 5.89
CA ARG A 10 -10.13 -1.23 5.35
C ARG A 10 -8.87 -0.47 5.00
N CYS A 11 -8.76 -0.02 3.76
CA CYS A 11 -7.70 0.87 3.30
C CYS A 11 -8.30 2.25 2.99
N ILE A 12 -7.73 3.30 3.58
CA ILE A 12 -8.14 4.69 3.37
C ILE A 12 -6.99 5.41 2.67
N TYR A 13 -7.33 6.16 1.62
CA TYR A 13 -6.41 7.03 0.87
C TYR A 13 -6.84 8.47 1.11
N GLU A 14 -5.95 9.26 1.67
CA GLU A 14 -6.15 10.69 1.90
C GLU A 14 -5.16 11.46 1.02
N LEU A 15 -5.68 12.40 0.24
CA LEU A 15 -4.91 13.21 -0.69
C LEU A 15 -5.02 14.67 -0.28
N GLU A 16 -3.88 15.27 0.04
CA GLU A 16 -3.78 16.67 0.45
C GLU A 16 -2.86 17.40 -0.53
N PRO A 17 -3.29 18.52 -1.15
CA PRO A 17 -2.39 19.35 -1.94
C PRO A 17 -1.26 19.92 -1.07
N VAL A 18 -0.02 19.85 -1.54
CA VAL A 18 1.16 20.43 -0.88
C VAL A 18 2.05 21.07 -1.95
N ASP A 19 2.03 22.40 -2.02
CA ASP A 19 2.75 23.18 -3.03
C ASP A 19 2.47 22.69 -4.47
N ASP A 20 3.50 22.19 -5.16
CA ASP A 20 3.44 21.62 -6.51
C ASP A 20 3.23 20.09 -6.51
N ALA A 21 2.99 19.50 -5.34
CA ALA A 21 2.83 18.07 -5.13
C ALA A 21 1.52 17.71 -4.39
N VAL A 22 1.30 16.41 -4.22
CA VAL A 22 0.20 15.87 -3.39
C VAL A 22 0.79 14.95 -2.34
N LYS A 23 0.45 15.20 -1.09
CA LYS A 23 0.70 14.26 0.00
C LYS A 23 -0.37 13.18 -0.03
N LEU A 24 0.06 11.95 -0.25
CA LEU A 24 -0.76 10.76 -0.17
C LEU A 24 -0.53 10.06 1.18
N THR A 25 -1.55 10.01 2.02
CA THR A 25 -1.55 9.23 3.26
C THR A 25 -2.36 7.95 3.04
N ILE A 26 -1.78 6.80 3.36
CA ILE A 26 -2.46 5.50 3.28
C ILE A 26 -2.60 4.92 4.68
N THR A 27 -3.84 4.67 5.09
CA THR A 27 -4.16 4.05 6.37
C THR A 27 -4.85 2.71 6.14
N HIS A 28 -4.14 1.61 6.39
CA HIS A 28 -4.68 0.25 6.26
C HIS A 28 -4.93 -0.35 7.64
N THR A 29 -6.19 -0.67 7.94
CA THR A 29 -6.66 -1.14 9.25
C THR A 29 -7.43 -2.45 9.14
N SER A 30 -7.43 -3.22 10.23
CA SER A 30 -8.20 -4.45 10.39
C SER A 30 -9.06 -4.35 11.65
N PRO A 31 -10.27 -4.93 11.66
CA PRO A 31 -11.09 -5.00 12.88
C PRO A 31 -10.51 -5.95 13.93
N ARG A 32 -9.52 -6.80 13.59
CA ARG A 32 -8.82 -7.66 14.55
C ARG A 32 -7.60 -6.98 15.16
N GLU A 33 -7.46 -7.10 16.48
CA GLU A 33 -6.19 -6.83 17.14
C GLU A 33 -5.11 -7.80 16.67
N LYS A 34 -3.89 -7.30 16.43
CA LYS A 34 -2.73 -8.08 15.95
C LYS A 34 -3.00 -8.89 14.66
N SER A 35 -3.63 -8.25 13.68
CA SER A 35 -3.89 -8.85 12.36
C SER A 35 -2.60 -9.22 11.63
N LYS A 36 -2.45 -10.52 11.28
CA LYS A 36 -1.32 -11.00 10.47
C LYS A 36 -1.37 -10.43 9.05
N VAL A 37 -2.57 -10.10 8.56
CA VAL A 37 -2.75 -9.40 7.27
C VAL A 37 -2.10 -8.02 7.31
N ILE A 38 -2.40 -7.20 8.34
CA ILE A 38 -1.82 -5.85 8.46
C ILE A 38 -0.29 -5.92 8.59
N GLU A 39 0.22 -6.87 9.38
CA GLU A 39 1.66 -7.07 9.51
C GLU A 39 2.30 -7.41 8.14
N ALA A 40 1.72 -8.34 7.39
CA ALA A 40 2.23 -8.75 6.09
C ALA A 40 2.19 -7.61 5.04
N VAL A 41 1.10 -6.83 4.96
CA VAL A 41 0.98 -5.74 3.96
C VAL A 41 1.82 -4.52 4.33
N SER A 42 2.12 -4.30 5.62
CA SER A 42 2.93 -3.17 6.07
C SER A 42 4.31 -3.12 5.39
N GLY A 43 4.94 -4.29 5.18
CA GLY A 43 6.22 -4.39 4.45
C GLY A 43 6.11 -4.17 2.94
N GLY A 44 4.90 -4.26 2.37
CA GLY A 44 4.64 -4.07 0.94
C GLY A 44 4.42 -2.61 0.55
N TRP A 45 3.82 -1.81 1.43
CA TRP A 45 3.45 -0.41 1.15
C TRP A 45 4.60 0.47 0.66
N PRO A 46 5.81 0.42 1.24
CA PRO A 46 6.94 1.21 0.73
C PRO A 46 7.26 0.93 -0.76
N LYS A 47 7.13 -0.33 -1.20
CA LYS A 47 7.38 -0.71 -2.60
C LYS A 47 6.28 -0.21 -3.52
N VAL A 48 5.02 -0.31 -3.09
CA VAL A 48 3.87 0.19 -3.86
C VAL A 48 3.98 1.70 -4.05
N LEU A 49 4.26 2.45 -2.98
CA LEU A 49 4.45 3.90 -3.03
C LEU A 49 5.64 4.31 -3.90
N SER A 50 6.76 3.59 -3.81
CA SER A 50 7.92 3.83 -4.68
C SER A 50 7.61 3.60 -6.17
N SER A 51 6.85 2.53 -6.49
CA SER A 51 6.45 2.25 -7.88
C SER A 51 5.48 3.30 -8.42
N LEU A 52 4.54 3.75 -7.59
CA LEU A 52 3.63 4.84 -7.92
C LEU A 52 4.40 6.14 -8.20
N LYS A 53 5.38 6.50 -7.36
CA LYS A 53 6.25 7.65 -7.60
C LYS A 53 6.97 7.54 -8.95
N SER A 54 7.62 6.41 -9.24
CA SER A 54 8.30 6.22 -10.53
C SER A 54 7.35 6.35 -11.72
N LEU A 55 6.14 5.80 -11.61
CA LEU A 55 5.10 5.93 -12.64
C LEU A 55 4.73 7.39 -12.88
N LEU A 56 4.53 8.16 -11.81
CA LEU A 56 4.16 9.58 -11.90
C LEU A 56 5.29 10.44 -12.45
N GLU A 57 6.54 10.16 -12.09
CA GLU A 57 7.71 10.96 -12.50
C GLU A 57 8.23 10.63 -13.90
N THR A 58 8.11 9.36 -14.33
CA THR A 58 8.78 8.86 -15.54
C THR A 58 7.81 8.26 -16.57
N GLY A 59 6.53 8.13 -16.22
CA GLY A 59 5.54 7.43 -17.03
C GLY A 59 5.68 5.89 -17.02
N ARG A 60 6.58 5.33 -16.19
CA ARG A 60 6.80 3.88 -16.08
C ARG A 60 6.92 3.45 -14.62
N PRO A 61 6.26 2.35 -14.20
CA PRO A 61 6.42 1.83 -12.84
C PRO A 61 7.81 1.22 -12.65
N MET A 62 8.19 0.99 -11.39
CA MET A 62 9.41 0.21 -11.13
C MET A 62 9.28 -1.21 -11.70
N PRO A 63 10.39 -1.84 -12.14
CA PRO A 63 10.40 -3.25 -12.51
C PRO A 63 9.87 -4.11 -11.37
N ALA A 64 9.00 -5.08 -11.68
CA ALA A 64 8.49 -6.00 -10.68
C ALA A 64 9.65 -6.81 -10.06
N ILE A 65 9.92 -6.59 -8.77
CA ILE A 65 10.96 -7.33 -8.03
C ILE A 65 10.42 -8.68 -7.52
N HIS A 66 9.14 -8.97 -7.74
CA HIS A 66 8.51 -10.23 -7.33
C HIS A 66 7.89 -10.93 -8.54
N LYS A 67 8.26 -12.21 -8.75
CA LYS A 67 7.55 -13.09 -9.67
C LYS A 67 6.12 -13.28 -9.16
N PRO A 68 5.10 -13.31 -10.03
CA PRO A 68 3.79 -13.82 -9.62
C PRO A 68 3.97 -15.28 -9.14
N ALA A 69 3.29 -15.61 -8.05
CA ALA A 69 3.14 -16.98 -7.56
C ALA A 69 2.33 -17.84 -8.54
#